data_AF-A0A257M755-F1
#
_entry.id   AF-A0A257M755-F1
#
_cell.length_a   1.000
_cell.length_b   1.000
_cell.length_c   1.000
_cell.angle_alpha   90.00
_cell.angle_beta   90.00
_cell.angle_gamma   90.00
#
_symmetry.space_group_name_H-M   'P 1'
#
loop_
_entity.id
_entity.type
_entity.pdbx_description
1 polymer ?
#
loop_
_entity_poly.entity_id
_entity_poly.type
_entity_poly.pdbx_seq_one_letter_code
_entity_poly.pdbx_strand_id
1 'polypeptide(L)'
;MASYKEKILEVIGESEVGLTTVDVAKKAGVSKTTVIKYLSVLSSEGQVEFVEVGPSKLWRNKRTGAKHEPEGAHTLKVEALPMVDIDLCDGEDKTVYFSFRVDPDQICALMKRANKCICRVAETY
;
A
#
# COMPACT_ATOMS: atom_id res chain seq x y z
N MET A 1 -15.84 -13.11 22.93
CA MET A 1 -15.78 -13.96 21.72
C MET A 1 -14.95 -13.23 20.69
N ALA A 2 -13.93 -13.88 20.11
CA ALA A 2 -13.16 -13.28 19.02
C ALA A 2 -14.08 -13.05 17.80
N SER A 3 -13.99 -11.85 17.23
CA SER A 3 -14.69 -11.44 16.02
C SER A 3 -14.23 -12.28 14.81
N TYR A 4 -15.04 -12.30 13.75
CA TYR A 4 -14.64 -12.98 12.51
C TYR A 4 -13.35 -12.40 11.91
N LYS A 5 -13.10 -11.09 12.07
CA LYS A 5 -11.86 -10.43 11.63
C LYS A 5 -10.65 -11.02 12.35
N GLU A 6 -10.70 -11.10 13.67
CA GLU A 6 -9.59 -11.59 14.50
C GLU A 6 -9.29 -13.06 14.19
N LYS A 7 -10.31 -13.92 14.11
CA LYS A 7 -10.12 -15.33 13.77
C LYS A 7 -9.47 -15.54 12.41
N ILE A 8 -9.85 -14.73 11.41
CA ILE A 8 -9.28 -14.82 10.07
C ILE A 8 -7.81 -14.38 10.06
N LEU A 9 -7.49 -13.27 10.72
CA LEU A 9 -6.11 -12.77 10.82
C LEU A 9 -5.19 -13.72 11.58
N GLU A 10 -5.69 -14.30 12.67
CA GLU A 10 -4.97 -15.31 13.46
C GLU A 10 -4.58 -16.51 12.59
N VAL A 11 -5.55 -17.11 11.91
CA VAL A 11 -5.33 -18.27 11.02
C VAL A 11 -4.39 -17.97 9.86
N ILE A 12 -4.45 -16.77 9.29
CA ILE A 12 -3.53 -16.36 8.22
C ILE A 12 -2.11 -16.20 8.77
N GLY A 13 -1.96 -15.68 9.98
CA GLY A 13 -0.68 -15.50 10.65
C GLY A 13 0.04 -16.80 11.01
N GLU A 14 -0.69 -17.91 11.17
CA GLU A 14 -0.11 -19.24 11.43
C GLU A 14 0.66 -19.82 10.23
N SER A 15 0.44 -19.31 9.01
CA SER A 15 1.02 -19.87 7.79
C SER A 15 2.02 -18.93 7.14
N GLU A 16 3.28 -19.35 7.06
CA GLU A 16 4.32 -18.57 6.37
C GLU A 16 4.14 -18.56 4.85
N VAL A 17 3.68 -19.67 4.28
CA VAL A 17 3.49 -19.85 2.83
C VAL A 17 2.15 -19.30 2.33
N GLY A 18 1.20 -19.09 3.24
CA GLY A 18 -0.15 -18.63 2.96
C GLY A 18 -1.17 -19.76 2.80
N LEU A 19 -2.45 -19.40 2.86
CA LEU A 19 -3.58 -20.34 2.88
C LEU A 19 -4.59 -20.03 1.79
N THR A 20 -5.22 -21.07 1.23
CA THR A 20 -6.36 -20.85 0.33
C THR A 20 -7.54 -20.29 1.11
N THR A 21 -8.45 -19.59 0.44
CA THR A 21 -9.72 -19.13 1.05
C THR A 21 -10.50 -20.27 1.71
N VAL A 22 -10.43 -21.48 1.15
CA VAL A 22 -11.11 -22.66 1.69
C VAL A 22 -10.45 -23.10 3.00
N ASP A 23 -9.13 -23.10 3.08
CA ASP A 23 -8.41 -23.50 4.29
C ASP A 23 -8.57 -22.48 5.41
N VAL A 24 -8.55 -21.18 5.08
CA VAL A 24 -8.87 -20.11 6.03
C VAL A 24 -10.27 -20.30 6.61
N ALA A 25 -11.28 -20.57 5.76
CA ALA A 25 -12.66 -20.81 6.20
C ALA A 25 -12.78 -22.02 7.14
N LYS A 26 -12.14 -23.13 6.78
CA LYS A 26 -12.14 -24.36 7.60
C LYS A 26 -11.48 -24.12 8.97
N LYS A 27 -10.29 -23.53 8.99
CA LYS A 27 -9.52 -23.29 10.22
C LYS A 27 -10.16 -22.24 11.13
N ALA A 28 -10.68 -21.14 10.57
CA ALA A 28 -11.32 -20.08 11.35
C ALA A 28 -12.73 -20.47 11.85
N GLY A 29 -13.32 -21.55 11.31
CA GLY A 29 -14.70 -21.93 11.59
C GLY A 29 -15.71 -20.89 11.08
N VAL A 30 -15.42 -20.30 9.91
CA VAL A 30 -16.21 -19.22 9.31
C VAL A 30 -16.65 -19.64 7.90
N SER A 31 -17.84 -19.21 7.47
CA SER A 31 -18.33 -19.55 6.13
C SER A 31 -17.40 -18.99 5.04
N LYS A 32 -17.26 -19.72 3.93
CA LYS A 32 -16.40 -19.30 2.82
C LYS A 32 -16.78 -17.91 2.29
N THR A 33 -18.06 -17.60 2.17
CA THR A 33 -18.56 -16.29 1.73
C THR A 33 -18.18 -15.17 2.70
N THR A 34 -18.26 -15.42 4.01
CA THR A 34 -17.82 -14.45 5.02
C THR A 34 -16.32 -14.23 4.91
N VAL A 35 -15.52 -15.30 4.79
CA VAL A 35 -14.07 -15.17 4.61
C VAL A 35 -13.73 -14.35 3.37
N ILE A 36 -14.38 -14.59 2.23
CA ILE A 36 -14.17 -13.81 1.00
C ILE A 36 -14.39 -12.30 1.27
N LYS A 37 -15.50 -11.94 1.91
CA LYS A 37 -15.81 -10.53 2.23
C LYS A 37 -14.74 -9.89 3.11
N TYR A 38 -14.31 -10.59 4.15
CA TYR A 38 -13.31 -10.07 5.08
C TYR A 38 -11.93 -9.97 4.45
N LEU A 39 -11.51 -10.96 3.64
CA LEU A 39 -10.24 -10.91 2.91
C LEU A 39 -10.17 -9.72 1.95
N SER A 40 -11.27 -9.40 1.25
CA SER A 40 -11.32 -8.20 0.40
C SER A 40 -11.08 -6.93 1.21
N VAL A 41 -11.76 -6.77 2.35
CA VAL A 41 -11.59 -5.59 3.22
C VAL A 41 -10.17 -5.53 3.81
N LEU A 42 -9.69 -6.63 4.39
CA LEU A 42 -8.35 -6.71 4.99
C LEU A 42 -7.24 -6.46 3.98
N SER A 43 -7.43 -6.87 2.73
CA SER A 43 -6.49 -6.61 1.65
C SER A 43 -6.46 -5.14 1.25
N SER A 44 -7.64 -4.50 1.14
CA SER A 44 -7.75 -3.06 0.91
C SER A 44 -7.15 -2.24 2.06
N GLU A 45 -7.27 -2.73 3.31
CA GLU A 45 -6.61 -2.16 4.50
C GLU A 45 -5.09 -2.45 4.55
N GLY A 46 -4.57 -3.27 3.63
CA GLY A 46 -3.14 -3.61 3.57
C GLY A 46 -2.67 -4.55 4.68
N GLN A 47 -3.57 -5.22 5.40
CA GLN A 47 -3.20 -6.15 6.47
C GLN A 47 -2.79 -7.53 5.92
N VAL A 48 -3.42 -7.94 4.81
CA VAL A 48 -3.15 -9.22 4.14
C VAL A 48 -2.91 -8.99 2.65
N GLU A 49 -2.17 -9.90 2.05
CA GLU A 49 -1.95 -9.98 0.61
C GLU A 49 -2.17 -11.41 0.14
N PHE A 50 -2.25 -11.59 -1.18
CA PHE A 50 -2.28 -12.93 -1.77
C PHE A 50 -1.21 -13.09 -2.83
N VAL A 51 -0.75 -14.32 -3.01
CA VAL A 51 0.09 -14.75 -4.13
C VAL A 51 -0.67 -15.80 -4.92
N GLU A 52 -0.53 -15.75 -6.24
CA GLU A 52 -1.07 -16.76 -7.15
C GLU A 52 -0.05 -17.88 -7.31
N VAL A 53 -0.46 -19.10 -7.00
CA VAL A 53 0.33 -20.32 -7.15
C VAL A 53 -0.49 -21.31 -7.97
N GLY A 54 -0.15 -21.43 -9.26
CA GLY A 54 -0.97 -22.16 -10.22
C GLY A 54 -2.40 -21.61 -10.27
N PRO A 55 -3.45 -22.45 -10.15
CA PRO A 55 -4.84 -21.99 -10.17
C PRO A 55 -5.33 -21.42 -8.83
N SER A 56 -4.47 -21.34 -7.80
CA SER A 56 -4.87 -21.05 -6.43
C SER A 56 -4.34 -19.69 -5.94
N LYS A 57 -5.16 -18.99 -5.14
CA LYS A 57 -4.75 -17.80 -4.38
C LYS A 57 -4.41 -18.18 -2.94
N LEU A 58 -3.20 -17.88 -2.51
CA LEU A 58 -2.71 -18.11 -1.14
C LEU A 58 -2.63 -16.78 -0.40
N TRP A 59 -3.42 -16.64 0.65
CA TRP A 59 -3.50 -15.46 1.50
C TRP A 59 -2.48 -15.53 2.63
N ARG A 60 -1.74 -14.45 2.84
CA ARG A 60 -0.71 -14.33 3.87
C ARG A 60 -0.69 -12.91 4.46
N ASN A 61 -0.07 -12.75 5.63
CA ASN A 61 0.15 -11.43 6.20
C ASN A 61 1.07 -10.60 5.31
N LYS A 62 0.76 -9.31 5.17
CA LYS A 62 1.63 -8.39 4.45
C LYS A 62 2.89 -8.15 5.28
N ARG A 63 4.01 -8.74 4.88
CA ARG A 63 5.31 -8.49 5.54
C ARG A 63 5.77 -7.09 5.14
N THR A 64 6.10 -6.23 6.11
CA THR A 64 6.62 -4.88 5.89
C THR A 64 8.04 -4.84 5.27
N GLY A 65 8.57 -5.98 4.79
CA GLY A 65 9.86 -6.05 4.14
C GLY A 65 10.08 -7.39 3.43
N ALA A 66 9.59 -7.52 2.19
CA ALA A 66 10.16 -8.37 1.15
C ALA A 66 9.39 -8.10 -0.16
N LYS A 67 10.11 -7.63 -1.18
CA LYS A 67 9.58 -7.31 -2.51
C LYS A 67 8.86 -8.52 -3.13
N HIS A 68 7.58 -8.37 -3.45
CA HIS A 68 6.95 -9.11 -4.54
C HIS A 68 5.88 -8.20 -5.17
N GLU A 69 6.10 -7.82 -6.43
CA GLU A 69 5.11 -7.07 -7.22
C GLU A 69 3.83 -7.92 -7.39
N PRO A 70 2.63 -7.34 -7.20
CA PRO A 70 1.43 -7.85 -7.81
C PRO A 70 1.29 -7.20 -9.20
N GLU A 71 1.43 -8.02 -10.24
CA GLU A 71 0.92 -7.67 -11.56
C GLU A 71 -0.60 -7.49 -11.46
N GLY A 72 -1.13 -6.38 -11.99
CA GLY A 72 -2.57 -6.16 -12.10
C GLY A 72 -3.21 -5.22 -11.07
N ALA A 73 -2.54 -4.15 -10.68
CA ALA A 73 -3.20 -2.93 -10.23
C ALA A 73 -2.34 -1.75 -10.65
N HIS A 74 -2.95 -0.69 -11.22
CA HIS A 74 -2.29 0.57 -11.53
C HIS A 74 -1.61 1.13 -10.28
N THR A 75 -0.37 0.72 -10.07
CA THR A 75 0.48 1.16 -8.99
C THR A 75 1.20 2.37 -9.55
N LEU A 76 0.74 3.56 -9.17
CA LEU A 76 1.66 4.70 -9.13
C LEU A 76 2.80 4.23 -8.23
N LYS A 77 3.96 3.93 -8.82
CA LYS A 77 5.19 3.60 -8.11
C LYS A 77 5.59 4.83 -7.31
N VAL A 78 5.03 4.96 -6.11
CA VAL A 78 5.58 5.85 -5.09
C VAL A 78 6.77 5.08 -4.53
N GLU A 79 7.94 5.31 -5.13
CA GLU A 79 9.19 4.98 -4.46
C GLU A 79 9.17 5.68 -3.10
N ALA A 80 9.38 4.91 -2.03
CA ALA A 80 9.43 5.46 -0.69
C ALA A 80 10.54 6.52 -0.65
N LEU A 81 10.14 7.79 -0.52
CA LEU A 81 11.08 8.86 -0.27
C LEU A 81 11.83 8.56 1.03
N PRO A 82 13.15 8.83 1.09
CA PRO A 82 13.91 8.65 2.32
C PRO A 82 13.24 9.41 3.46
N MET A 83 13.17 8.80 4.64
CA MET A 83 12.66 9.42 5.84
C MET A 83 13.55 10.64 6.15
N VAL A 84 13.05 11.85 5.92
CA VAL A 84 13.77 13.09 6.22
C VAL A 84 13.41 13.48 7.65
N ASP A 85 14.41 13.63 8.52
CA ASP A 85 14.22 14.23 9.84
C ASP A 85 13.71 15.66 9.65
N ILE A 86 12.50 15.92 10.15
CA ILE A 86 11.88 17.24 10.10
C ILE A 86 12.38 18.00 11.32
N ASP A 87 13.43 18.79 11.14
CA ASP A 87 13.85 19.76 12.14
C ASP A 87 12.95 21.00 12.03
N LEU A 88 12.03 21.15 12.98
CA LEU A 88 11.21 22.36 13.11
C LEU A 88 12.05 23.40 13.84
N CYS A 89 12.97 24.06 13.12
CA CYS A 89 13.69 25.22 13.62
C CYS A 89 12.66 26.28 14.07
N ASP A 90 12.65 26.58 15.36
CA ASP A 90 11.72 27.50 16.02
C ASP A 90 12.14 28.97 15.76
N GLY A 91 12.09 29.38 14.50
CA GLY A 91 12.31 30.75 14.04
C GLY A 91 11.09 31.28 13.27
N GLU A 92 10.88 32.60 13.28
CA GLU A 92 9.63 33.27 12.87
C GLU A 92 9.19 33.05 11.40
N ASP A 93 9.99 32.37 10.57
CA ASP A 93 9.61 31.94 9.22
C ASP A 93 9.59 30.40 9.10
N LYS A 94 8.43 29.79 9.32
CA LYS A 94 8.21 28.33 9.28
C LYS A 94 8.15 27.79 7.84
N THR A 95 9.22 27.96 7.07
CA THR A 95 9.32 27.39 5.72
C THR A 95 9.91 26.00 5.79
N VAL A 96 9.17 24.99 5.31
CA VAL A 96 9.65 23.61 5.22
C VAL A 96 10.13 23.33 3.79
N TYR A 97 11.41 23.00 3.64
CA TYR A 97 11.99 22.61 2.36
C TYR A 97 12.03 21.09 2.24
N PHE A 98 11.44 20.56 1.18
CA PHE A 98 11.57 19.15 0.81
C PHE A 98 12.31 19.05 -0.52
N SER A 99 13.41 18.30 -0.52
CA SER A 99 14.15 17.96 -1.72
C SER A 99 13.93 16.50 -2.05
N PHE A 100 13.36 16.23 -3.21
CA PHE A 100 13.15 14.88 -3.70
C PHE A 100 13.41 14.81 -5.21
N ARG A 101 13.87 13.66 -5.68
CA ARG A 101 14.05 13.41 -7.11
C ARG A 101 12.69 13.07 -7.70
N VAL A 102 12.32 13.76 -8.77
CA VAL A 102 11.07 13.50 -9.50
C VAL A 102 11.40 13.35 -10.96
N ASP A 103 10.69 12.44 -11.61
CA ASP A 103 10.66 12.36 -13.05
C ASP A 103 10.06 13.66 -13.65
N PRO A 104 10.73 14.31 -14.62
CA PRO A 104 10.29 15.58 -15.18
C PRO A 104 8.88 15.54 -15.79
N ASP A 105 8.49 14.43 -16.41
CA ASP A 105 7.20 14.30 -17.08
C ASP A 105 6.07 14.15 -16.05
N GLN A 106 6.32 13.39 -14.98
CA GLN A 106 5.36 13.22 -13.88
C GLN A 106 5.10 14.53 -13.13
N ILE A 107 6.15 15.31 -12.82
CA ILE A 107 5.94 16.62 -12.15
C ILE A 107 5.23 17.60 -13.09
N CYS A 108 5.55 17.59 -14.39
CA CYS A 108 4.84 18.43 -15.36
C CYS A 108 3.34 18.08 -15.45
N ALA A 109 2.99 16.79 -15.46
CA ALA A 109 1.60 16.35 -15.44
C ALA A 109 0.88 16.77 -14.15
N LEU A 110 1.55 16.64 -12.99
CA LEU A 110 1.02 17.07 -11.70
C LEU A 110 0.77 18.58 -11.66
N MET A 111 1.74 19.38 -12.10
CA MET A 111 1.65 20.84 -12.11
C MET A 111 0.58 21.36 -13.07
N LYS A 112 0.41 20.73 -14.23
CA LYS A 112 -0.69 21.02 -15.17
C LYS A 112 -2.05 20.70 -14.54
N ARG A 113 -2.17 19.58 -13.83
CA ARG A 113 -3.42 19.16 -13.16
C ARG A 113 -3.77 20.06 -11.98
N ALA A 114 -2.78 20.61 -11.28
CA ALA A 114 -2.97 21.46 -10.11
C ALA A 114 -3.54 22.86 -10.43
N ASN A 115 -3.59 23.27 -11.71
CA ASN A 115 -4.19 24.54 -12.18
C ASN A 115 -3.89 25.78 -11.29
N LYS A 116 -2.68 25.83 -10.70
CA LYS A 116 -2.21 26.91 -9.81
C LYS A 116 -0.70 27.17 -9.93
N CYS A 117 -0.07 26.98 -11.11
CA CYS A 117 1.22 27.65 -11.36
C CYS A 117 1.11 28.70 -12.46
N ILE A 118 1.33 29.96 -12.09
CA ILE A 118 1.76 31.04 -13.00
C ILE A 118 3.27 30.93 -13.10
N CYS A 119 3.76 29.88 -13.72
CA CYS A 119 5.17 29.72 -14.01
C CYS A 119 5.44 30.49 -15.33
N ARG A 120 5.68 31.80 -15.26
CA ARG A 120 6.35 32.51 -16.37
C ARG A 120 7.79 32.02 -16.39
N VAL A 121 8.08 31.09 -17.30
CA VAL A 121 9.46 30.72 -17.61
C VAL A 121 10.13 32.00 -18.10
N ALA A 122 11.09 32.52 -17.35
CA ALA A 122 11.92 33.62 -17.79
C ALA A 122 12.69 33.15 -19.02
N GLU A 123 12.36 33.70 -20.18
CA GLU A 123 13.22 33.65 -21.36
C GLU A 123 14.48 34.45 -21.03
N THR A 124 15.58 33.74 -20.80
CA THR A 124 16.91 34.35 -20.71
C THR A 124 17.37 34.73 -22.11
N TYR A 125 17.68 36.02 -22.27
CA TYR A 125 18.35 36.64 -23.42
C TYR A 125 19.71 36.03 -23.72
#